data_AF-A0A7Y0H6E9-F1
#
_entry.id   AF-A0A7Y0H6E9-F1
#
_cell.length_a   1.000
_cell.length_b   1.000
_cell.length_c   1.000
_cell.angle_alpha   90.00
_cell.angle_beta   90.00
_cell.angle_gamma   90.00
#
_symmetry.space_group_name_H-M   'P 1'
#
loop_
_entity.id
_entity.type
_entity.pdbx_description
1 polymer ?
#
loop_
_entity_poly.entity_id
_entity_poly.type
_entity_poly.pdbx_seq_one_letter_code
_entity_poly.pdbx_strand_id
1 'polypeptide(L)'
;MFVAIAQFPEVPTEREEEFQAWFAWSNGQFHEIDGLQGRRLLRASDGTYTALVEHHSAETFAAMHLTEVASHVRARLTQVLQGEPMATKYEVVADLAKSGSCCGGGDGGHGGHDRAVAGGRVELQVAGGCCQGA
;
A
#
# COMPACT_ATOMS: atom_id res chain seq x y z
N MET A 1 -10.62 0.33 -6.47
CA MET A 1 -9.15 0.18 -6.35
C MET A 1 -8.76 -1.10 -7.06
N PHE A 2 -7.61 -1.12 -7.72
CA PHE A 2 -7.13 -2.25 -8.52
C PHE A 2 -5.81 -2.79 -7.94
N VAL A 3 -5.66 -4.11 -7.93
CA VAL A 3 -4.43 -4.78 -7.50
C VAL A 3 -3.97 -5.75 -8.58
N ALA A 4 -2.69 -5.69 -8.94
CA ALA A 4 -2.04 -6.74 -9.69
C ALA A 4 -1.02 -7.46 -8.80
N ILE A 5 -1.08 -8.79 -8.82
CA ILE A 5 -0.10 -9.65 -8.16
C ILE A 5 0.74 -10.31 -9.25
N ALA A 6 2.01 -9.93 -9.32
CA ALA A 6 2.95 -10.36 -10.36
C ALA A 6 3.97 -11.34 -9.79
N GLN A 7 3.85 -12.61 -10.12
CA GLN A 7 4.79 -13.65 -9.71
C GLN A 7 6.03 -13.59 -10.61
N PHE A 8 7.21 -13.48 -10.03
CA PHE A 8 8.45 -13.52 -10.79
C PHE A 8 8.84 -14.97 -11.10
N PRO A 9 9.56 -15.20 -12.21
CA PRO A 9 10.31 -16.45 -12.41
C PRO A 9 11.27 -16.72 -11.24
N GLU A 10 11.82 -17.93 -11.19
CA GLU A 10 12.83 -18.28 -10.21
C GLU A 10 14.01 -17.29 -10.27
N VAL A 11 14.32 -16.69 -9.13
CA VAL A 11 15.43 -15.76 -8.96
C VAL A 11 16.66 -16.56 -8.56
N PRO A 12 17.73 -16.60 -9.37
CA PRO A 12 18.95 -17.31 -8.99
C PRO A 12 19.52 -16.73 -7.68
N THR A 13 19.94 -17.60 -6.77
CA THR A 13 20.42 -17.19 -5.44
C THR A 13 21.58 -16.20 -5.53
N GLU A 14 22.48 -16.38 -6.49
CA GLU A 14 23.62 -15.49 -6.73
C GLU A 14 23.24 -14.10 -7.28
N ARG A 15 22.00 -13.93 -7.74
CA ARG A 15 21.44 -12.66 -8.25
C ARG A 15 20.36 -12.07 -7.35
N GLU A 16 20.11 -12.66 -6.18
CA GLU A 16 19.01 -12.24 -5.32
C GLU A 16 19.15 -10.77 -4.87
N GLU A 17 20.36 -10.37 -4.46
CA GLU A 17 20.66 -8.98 -4.08
C GLU A 17 20.51 -8.01 -5.27
N GLU A 18 20.98 -8.41 -6.45
CA GLU A 18 20.85 -7.63 -7.69
C GLU A 18 19.36 -7.43 -8.06
N PHE A 19 18.55 -8.48 -7.92
CA PHE A 19 17.12 -8.42 -8.17
C PHE A 19 16.38 -7.52 -7.18
N GLN A 20 16.68 -7.62 -5.88
CA GLN A 20 16.10 -6.72 -4.87
C GLN A 20 16.50 -5.26 -5.13
N ALA A 21 17.76 -5.01 -5.47
CA ALA A 21 18.25 -3.69 -5.83
C ALA A 21 17.58 -3.15 -7.10
N TRP A 22 17.39 -3.99 -8.13
CA TRP A 22 16.62 -3.65 -9.32
C TRP A 22 15.18 -3.26 -8.96
N PHE A 23 14.52 -4.03 -8.09
CA PHE A 23 13.15 -3.73 -7.70
C PHE A 23 13.07 -2.38 -6.97
N ALA A 24 13.96 -2.14 -6.01
CA ALA A 24 14.04 -0.87 -5.28
C ALA A 24 14.29 0.32 -6.21
N TRP A 25 15.25 0.20 -7.14
CA TRP A 25 15.49 1.21 -8.16
C TRP A 25 14.26 1.45 -9.05
N SER A 26 13.59 0.38 -9.49
CA SER A 26 12.39 0.49 -10.34
C SER A 26 11.23 1.20 -9.65
N ASN A 27 11.09 1.07 -8.32
CA ASN A 27 10.11 1.85 -7.56
C ASN A 27 10.41 3.36 -7.63
N GLY A 28 11.69 3.76 -7.61
CA GLY A 28 12.07 5.16 -7.81
C GLY A 28 11.75 5.66 -9.23
N GLN A 29 11.84 4.79 -10.24
CA GLN A 29 11.48 5.17 -11.62
C GLN A 29 9.98 5.37 -11.79
N PHE A 30 9.14 4.59 -11.10
CA PHE A 30 7.69 4.65 -11.24
C PHE A 30 7.00 5.68 -10.32
N HIS A 31 7.74 6.45 -9.53
CA HIS A 31 7.13 7.29 -8.48
C HIS A 31 6.18 8.40 -9.01
N GLU A 32 6.35 8.83 -10.27
CA GLU A 32 5.49 9.83 -10.93
C GLU A 32 4.45 9.22 -11.86
N ILE A 33 4.31 7.90 -11.90
CA ILE A 33 3.30 7.26 -12.75
C ILE A 33 1.91 7.56 -12.23
N ASP A 34 1.10 8.16 -13.11
CA ASP A 34 -0.30 8.43 -12.84
C ASP A 34 -1.07 7.16 -12.44
N GLY A 35 -1.69 7.24 -11.27
CA GLY A 35 -2.54 6.19 -10.73
C GLY A 35 -1.83 5.06 -10.01
N LEU A 36 -0.50 5.01 -9.97
CA LEU A 36 0.21 4.08 -9.09
C LEU A 36 0.01 4.50 -7.63
N GLN A 37 -0.47 3.58 -6.80
CA GLN A 37 -0.74 3.82 -5.38
C GLN A 37 0.30 3.16 -4.47
N GLY A 38 0.83 2.02 -4.90
CA GLY A 38 1.78 1.26 -4.12
C GLY A 38 2.43 0.16 -4.94
N ARG A 39 3.70 -0.11 -4.66
CA ARG A 39 4.41 -1.25 -5.26
C ARG A 39 5.36 -1.88 -4.23
N ARG A 40 5.07 -3.13 -3.87
CA ARG A 40 5.79 -3.89 -2.84
C ARG A 40 6.36 -5.16 -3.42
N LEU A 41 7.61 -5.47 -3.08
CA LEU A 41 8.21 -6.78 -3.30
C LEU A 41 7.93 -7.66 -2.09
N LEU A 42 7.39 -8.84 -2.34
CA LEU A 42 7.07 -9.84 -1.32
C LEU A 42 7.93 -11.08 -1.59
N ARG A 43 8.40 -11.70 -0.51
CA ARG A 43 9.03 -13.02 -0.54
C ARG A 43 8.10 -14.01 0.15
N ALA A 44 7.72 -15.08 -0.55
CA ALA A 44 6.94 -16.16 0.02
C ALA A 44 7.81 -17.10 0.87
N SER A 45 7.18 -17.96 1.68
CA SER A 45 7.89 -18.91 2.55
C SER A 45 8.71 -19.95 1.77
N ASP A 46 8.35 -20.22 0.51
CA ASP A 46 9.09 -21.10 -0.40
C ASP A 46 10.26 -20.39 -1.10
N GLY A 47 10.49 -19.10 -0.80
CA GLY A 47 11.56 -18.30 -1.36
C GLY A 47 11.20 -17.59 -2.68
N THR A 48 10.02 -17.83 -3.25
CA THR A 48 9.59 -17.16 -4.49
C THR A 48 9.29 -15.68 -4.24
N TYR A 49 9.48 -14.87 -5.30
CA TYR A 49 9.25 -13.44 -5.26
C TYR A 49 7.95 -13.06 -6.00
N THR A 50 7.21 -12.13 -5.42
CA THR A 50 5.97 -11.61 -6.00
C THR A 50 5.90 -10.09 -5.80
N ALA A 51 5.50 -9.35 -6.83
CA ALA A 51 5.14 -7.94 -6.67
C ALA A 51 3.65 -7.81 -6.36
N LEU A 52 3.32 -7.01 -5.35
CA LEU A 52 1.97 -6.46 -5.18
C LEU A 52 1.99 -5.04 -5.72
N VAL A 53 1.14 -4.76 -6.70
CA VAL A 53 1.02 -3.45 -7.35
C VAL A 53 -0.40 -2.94 -7.17
N GLU A 54 -0.55 -1.80 -6.52
CA GLU A 54 -1.82 -1.12 -6.30
C GLU A 54 -1.95 0.04 -7.28
N HIS A 55 -3.06 0.10 -7.98
CA HIS A 55 -3.39 1.17 -8.91
C HIS A 55 -4.82 1.68 -8.68
N HIS A 56 -5.10 2.89 -9.15
CA HIS A 56 -6.47 3.43 -9.15
C HIS A 56 -7.44 2.51 -9.89
N SER A 57 -7.04 2.05 -11.09
CA SER A 57 -7.88 1.21 -11.96
C SER A 57 -7.04 0.30 -12.88
N ALA A 58 -7.70 -0.66 -13.52
CA ALA A 58 -7.07 -1.54 -14.51
C ALA A 58 -6.53 -0.77 -15.73
N GLU A 59 -7.19 0.33 -16.12
CA GLU A 59 -6.78 1.20 -17.22
C GLU A 59 -5.49 1.95 -16.88
N THR A 60 -5.39 2.53 -15.69
CA THR A 60 -4.15 3.21 -15.26
C THR A 60 -2.98 2.23 -15.16
N PHE A 61 -3.24 0.99 -14.71
CA PHE A 61 -2.23 -0.07 -14.71
C PHE A 61 -1.80 -0.45 -16.13
N ALA A 62 -2.74 -0.58 -17.07
CA ALA A 62 -2.42 -0.86 -18.47
C ALA A 62 -1.62 0.29 -19.11
N ALA A 63 -1.99 1.55 -18.85
CA ALA A 63 -1.29 2.73 -19.33
C ALA A 63 0.17 2.79 -18.85
N MET A 64 0.43 2.45 -17.58
CA MET A 64 1.79 2.36 -17.05
C MET A 64 2.70 1.47 -17.91
N HIS A 65 2.20 0.32 -18.38
CA HIS A 65 2.99 -0.63 -19.19
C HIS A 65 3.33 -0.14 -20.59
N LEU A 66 2.66 0.92 -21.06
CA LEU A 66 2.93 1.56 -22.35
C LEU A 66 3.95 2.69 -22.25
N THR A 67 4.38 3.06 -21.04
CA THR A 67 5.34 4.14 -20.83
C THR A 67 6.78 3.72 -21.20
N GLU A 68 7.60 4.71 -21.55
CA GLU A 68 9.03 4.50 -21.76
C GLU A 68 9.72 4.04 -20.47
N VAL A 69 9.27 4.53 -19.31
CA VAL A 69 9.75 4.10 -18.00
C VAL A 69 9.55 2.59 -17.81
N ALA A 70 8.36 2.06 -18.11
CA ALA A 70 8.10 0.62 -18.01
C ALA A 70 8.97 -0.18 -18.97
N SER A 71 9.20 0.33 -20.19
CA SER A 71 10.09 -0.30 -21.16
C SER A 71 11.54 -0.33 -20.67
N HIS A 72 12.04 0.76 -20.08
CA HIS A 72 13.38 0.85 -19.52
C HIS A 72 13.57 -0.08 -18.31
N VAL A 73 12.60 -0.10 -17.39
CA VAL A 73 12.61 -0.99 -16.23
C VAL A 73 12.62 -2.46 -16.65
N ARG A 74 11.79 -2.83 -17.65
CA ARG A 74 11.75 -4.20 -18.19
C ARG A 74 13.06 -4.57 -18.88
N ALA A 75 13.65 -3.68 -19.68
CA ALA A 75 14.93 -3.95 -20.33
C ALA A 75 16.00 -4.31 -19.29
N ARG A 76 16.07 -3.58 -18.17
CA ARG A 76 17.00 -3.91 -17.09
C ARG A 76 16.66 -5.22 -16.37
N LEU A 77 15.37 -5.55 -16.22
CA LEU A 77 14.95 -6.83 -15.63
C LEU A 77 15.51 -8.02 -16.42
N THR A 78 15.48 -7.95 -17.76
CA THR A 78 15.97 -9.03 -18.63
C THR A 78 17.48 -9.30 -18.50
N GLN A 79 18.22 -8.39 -17.86
CA GLN A 79 19.64 -8.59 -17.54
C GLN A 79 19.85 -9.34 -16.22
N VAL A 80 18.84 -9.32 -15.34
CA VAL A 80 18.88 -9.93 -14.00
C VAL A 80 18.17 -11.29 -13.97
N LEU A 81 17.05 -11.42 -14.68
CA LEU A 81 16.20 -12.61 -14.70
C LEU A 81 15.92 -13.10 -16.12
N GLN A 82 15.79 -14.41 -16.25
CA GLN A 82 15.26 -15.05 -17.46
C GLN A 82 13.74 -15.24 -17.32
N GLY A 83 13.00 -14.68 -18.28
CA GLY A 83 11.54 -14.71 -18.27
C GLY A 83 10.90 -13.43 -17.74
N GLU A 84 9.58 -13.35 -17.87
CA GLU A 84 8.79 -12.19 -17.45
C GLU A 84 7.88 -12.55 -16.29
N PRO A 85 7.60 -11.59 -15.38
CA PRO A 85 6.65 -11.82 -14.30
C PRO A 85 5.23 -12.02 -14.84
N MET A 86 4.50 -12.97 -14.27
CA MET A 86 3.11 -13.26 -14.62
C MET A 86 2.16 -12.52 -13.67
N ALA A 87 1.46 -11.51 -14.19
CA ALA A 87 0.54 -10.69 -13.41
C ALA A 87 -0.90 -11.20 -13.46
N THR A 88 -1.47 -11.51 -12.30
CA THR A 88 -2.92 -11.71 -12.14
C THR A 88 -3.56 -10.41 -11.65
N LYS A 89 -4.70 -10.04 -12.23
CA LYS A 89 -5.39 -8.77 -12.03
C LYS A 89 -6.61 -8.95 -11.15
N TYR A 90 -6.80 -8.06 -10.19
CA TYR A 90 -7.89 -8.11 -9.21
C TYR A 90 -8.53 -6.74 -9.06
N GLU A 91 -9.85 -6.73 -8.91
CA GLU A 91 -10.58 -5.60 -8.38
C GLU A 91 -10.72 -5.76 -6.86
N VAL A 92 -10.47 -4.69 -6.11
CA VAL A 92 -10.67 -4.69 -4.66
C VAL A 92 -12.14 -4.41 -4.38
N VAL A 93 -12.86 -5.46 -3.95
CA VAL A 93 -14.31 -5.41 -3.65
C VAL A 93 -14.62 -5.04 -2.20
N ALA A 94 -13.66 -5.21 -1.30
CA ALA A 94 -13.76 -4.85 0.11
C ALA A 94 -12.35 -4.53 0.64
N ASP A 95 -12.25 -3.53 1.51
CA ASP A 95 -11.01 -3.12 2.16
C ASP A 95 -11.29 -2.77 3.62
N LEU A 96 -10.27 -2.89 4.48
CA LEU A 96 -10.39 -2.47 5.87
C LEU A 96 -10.59 -0.96 5.90
N ALA A 97 -11.58 -0.49 6.66
CA ALA A 97 -11.76 0.94 6.88
C ALA A 97 -10.45 1.51 7.46
N LYS A 98 -9.89 2.52 6.79
CA LYS A 98 -8.72 3.24 7.33
C LYS A 98 -9.13 3.77 8.70
N SER A 99 -8.53 3.24 9.76
CA SER A 99 -8.74 3.77 11.11
C SER A 99 -8.27 5.22 11.10
N GLY A 100 -9.21 6.17 11.17
CA GLY A 100 -8.87 7.57 11.35
C GLY A 100 -8.00 7.70 12.59
N SER A 101 -6.92 8.47 12.49
CA SER A 101 -6.12 8.85 13.65
C SER A 101 -7.02 9.62 14.63
N CYS A 102 -7.54 8.93 15.64
CA CYS A 102 -8.21 9.54 16.78
C CYS A 102 -7.16 10.13 17.74
N CYS A 103 -6.36 11.06 17.23
CA CYS A 103 -5.48 11.90 18.04
C CYS A 103 -5.75 13.37 17.69
N GLY A 104 -6.91 13.85 18.13
CA GLY A 104 -7.12 15.28 18.38
C GLY A 104 -6.77 15.57 19.83
N GLY A 105 -5.79 16.45 20.05
CA GLY A 105 -5.42 17.03 21.35
C GLY A 105 -3.95 17.40 21.35
N GLY A 106 -3.51 18.63 21.60
CA GLY A 106 -4.16 19.86 22.06
C GLY A 106 -3.21 20.54 23.06
N ASP A 107 -2.93 21.84 22.90
CA ASP A 107 -2.70 22.74 24.04
C ASP A 107 -2.63 24.21 23.62
N GLY A 108 -3.46 25.03 24.26
CA GLY A 108 -3.58 26.46 23.97
C GLY A 108 -4.74 27.18 24.67
N GLY A 109 -4.89 27.01 25.99
CA GLY A 109 -5.26 28.10 26.91
C GLY A 109 -6.65 28.76 26.89
N HIS A 110 -7.35 28.58 28.02
CA HIS A 110 -8.28 29.50 28.71
C HIS A 110 -9.78 29.48 28.40
N GLY A 111 -10.53 29.03 29.42
CA GLY A 111 -11.44 29.92 30.17
C GLY A 111 -12.93 29.63 30.02
N GLY A 112 -13.61 29.38 31.15
CA GLY A 112 -15.06 29.58 31.23
C GLY A 112 -15.85 28.54 32.04
N HIS A 113 -16.32 28.98 33.21
CA HIS A 113 -17.43 28.51 34.04
C HIS A 113 -18.67 28.05 33.21
N ASP A 114 -19.64 27.23 33.64
CA ASP A 114 -20.28 27.07 34.95
C ASP A 114 -21.23 25.84 34.96
N ARG A 115 -21.48 25.32 36.17
CA ARG A 115 -22.62 24.57 36.74
C ARG A 115 -23.47 23.49 35.99
N ALA A 116 -23.51 22.35 36.69
CA ALA A 116 -24.43 21.19 36.74
C ALA A 116 -25.96 21.39 36.59
N VAL A 117 -26.66 20.35 36.07
CA VAL A 117 -27.92 19.76 36.60
C VAL A 117 -28.04 18.26 36.21
N ALA A 118 -28.58 17.45 37.12
CA ALA A 118 -28.81 16.02 37.06
C ALA A 118 -30.11 15.59 36.33
N GLY A 119 -30.19 14.32 35.90
CA GLY A 119 -31.45 13.63 35.56
C GLY A 119 -31.33 12.61 34.43
N GLY A 120 -31.59 11.33 34.71
CA GLY A 120 -31.19 10.19 33.86
C GLY A 120 -32.12 9.78 32.72
N ARG A 121 -31.54 8.96 31.82
CA ARG A 121 -32.15 7.76 31.22
C ARG A 121 -31.04 6.99 30.47
N VAL A 122 -30.99 5.68 30.69
CA VAL A 122 -30.04 4.78 30.03
C VAL A 122 -30.51 4.57 28.59
N GLU A 123 -29.84 5.21 27.64
CA GLU A 123 -29.74 4.72 26.27
C GLU A 123 -28.37 4.06 26.12
N LEU A 124 -28.34 2.83 25.59
CA LEU A 124 -27.11 2.14 25.22
C LEU A 124 -26.42 2.95 24.11
N GLN A 125 -25.55 3.88 24.50
CA GLN A 125 -24.49 4.36 23.63
C GLN A 125 -23.37 3.31 23.67
N VAL A 126 -23.14 2.68 22.53
CA VAL A 126 -21.89 1.96 22.25
C VAL A 126 -20.78 3.00 22.31
N ALA A 127 -20.26 3.22 23.52
CA ALA A 127 -19.12 4.05 23.77
C ALA A 127 -17.91 3.34 23.15
N GLY A 128 -17.52 3.78 21.96
CA GLY A 128 -16.14 3.68 21.53
C GLY A 128 -15.29 4.37 22.58
N GLY A 129 -14.68 3.58 23.45
CA GLY A 129 -13.80 4.06 24.52
C GLY A 129 -12.54 4.65 23.92
N CYS A 130 -12.55 5.96 23.65
CA CYS A 130 -11.34 6.73 23.47
C CYS A 130 -10.88 7.22 24.85
N CYS A 131 -9.73 6.72 25.28
CA CYS A 131 -8.90 7.18 26.41
C CYS A 131 -9.53 7.14 27.82
N GLN A 132 -9.19 6.10 28.59
CA GLN A 132 -9.24 6.10 30.05
C GLN A 132 -7.81 6.03 30.63
N GLY A 133 -7.49 6.96 31.52
CA GLY A 133 -6.30 6.96 32.39
C GLY A 133 -5.10 7.70 31.79
N ALA A 134 -4.38 8.56 32.52
CA ALA A 134 -4.17 8.64 33.97
C ALA A 134 -4.08 10.09 34.47
#